data_AF-A0A5C2FHN0-F1
#
_entry.id   AF-A0A5C2FHN0-F1
#
_cell.length_a   1.000
_cell.length_b   1.000
_cell.length_c   1.000
_cell.angle_alpha   90.00
_cell.angle_beta   90.00
_cell.angle_gamma   90.00
#
_symmetry.space_group_name_H-M   'P 1'
#
loop_
_entity.id
_entity.type
_entity.pdbx_description
1 polymer ?
#
loop_
_entity_poly.entity_id
_entity_poly.type
_entity_poly.pdbx_seq_one_letter_code
_entity_poly.pdbx_strand_id
1 'polypeptide(L)'
;MDSPIEQQRRLYGAPLAERFGHVMEKYALSQRSLAQVLGLSAPMLSQLMGAKRIKIGNPAVLGRLMMLEARSDEADLQAVLQQAELLDAATATRGSAEAGEGAAASEYLRSVGSPEVLAEMAGLARARGHEQLAEVLERAAR
;
A
#
# COMPACT_ATOMS: atom_id res chain seq x y z
N MET A 1 -0.02 15.41 27.65
CA MET A 1 -0.39 14.56 26.50
C MET A 1 0.12 15.26 25.26
N ASP A 2 0.78 14.55 24.36
CA ASP A 2 1.31 15.17 23.14
C ASP A 2 0.17 15.59 22.21
N SER A 3 0.33 16.74 21.58
CA SER A 3 -0.60 17.25 20.57
C SER A 3 -0.79 16.23 19.44
N PRO A 4 -1.98 16.14 18.80
CA PRO A 4 -2.19 15.29 17.63
C PRO A 4 -1.13 15.48 16.52
N ILE A 5 -0.63 16.71 16.35
CA ILE A 5 0.44 17.03 15.40
C ILE A 5 1.78 16.41 15.82
N GLU A 6 2.11 16.45 17.11
CA GLU A 6 3.33 15.84 17.65
C GLU A 6 3.27 14.31 17.55
N GLN A 7 2.08 13.72 17.73
CA GLN A 7 1.87 12.29 17.51
C GLN A 7 2.08 11.92 16.03
N GLN A 8 1.58 12.72 15.10
CA GLN A 8 1.88 12.53 13.67
C GLN A 8 3.38 12.64 13.39
N ARG A 9 4.04 13.67 13.94
CA ARG A 9 5.49 13.85 13.76
C ARG A 9 6.28 12.64 14.27
N ARG A 10 5.91 12.06 15.41
CA ARG A 10 6.57 10.84 15.91
C ARG A 10 6.33 9.61 15.02
N LEU A 11 5.13 9.45 14.49
CA LEU A 11 4.79 8.29 13.65
C LEU A 11 5.35 8.39 12.24
N TYR A 12 5.45 9.60 11.69
CA TYR A 12 5.67 9.84 10.27
C TYR A 12 6.88 10.73 9.96
N GLY A 13 7.65 11.14 10.97
CA GLY A 13 8.80 12.05 10.87
C GLY A 13 8.42 13.54 10.79
N ALA A 14 7.23 13.84 10.26
CA ALA A 14 6.67 15.19 10.13
C ALA A 14 5.13 15.15 10.24
N PRO A 15 4.47 16.29 10.50
CA PRO A 15 3.02 16.42 10.36
C PRO A 15 2.56 15.98 8.98
N LEU A 16 1.44 15.26 8.91
CA LEU A 16 0.94 14.76 7.62
C LEU A 16 0.55 15.90 6.67
N ALA A 17 0.08 17.04 7.21
CA ALA A 17 -0.20 18.24 6.42
C ALA A 17 1.03 18.75 5.65
N GLU A 18 2.20 18.72 6.27
CA GLU A 18 3.47 19.15 5.68
C GLU A 18 3.86 18.19 4.55
N ARG A 19 3.83 16.88 4.82
CA ARG A 19 4.16 15.83 3.83
C ARG A 19 3.24 15.88 2.61
N PHE A 20 1.92 15.94 2.83
CA PHE A 20 0.95 16.06 1.75
C PHE A 20 1.10 17.38 0.99
N GLY A 21 1.43 18.48 1.67
CA GLY A 21 1.70 19.78 1.08
C GLY A 21 2.84 19.73 0.07
N HIS A 22 3.98 19.15 0.45
CA HIS A 22 5.14 19.00 -0.43
C HIS A 22 4.83 18.16 -1.68
N VAL A 23 4.08 17.06 -1.52
CA VAL A 23 3.66 16.25 -2.68
C VAL A 23 2.69 17.01 -3.58
N MET A 24 1.72 17.74 -3.02
CA MET A 24 0.81 18.57 -3.82
C MET A 24 1.55 19.63 -4.61
N GLU A 25 2.53 20.30 -3.99
CA GLU A 25 3.33 21.33 -4.65
C GLU A 25 4.19 20.74 -5.77
N LYS A 26 4.95 19.67 -5.48
CA LYS A 26 5.86 19.04 -6.44
C LYS A 26 5.15 18.47 -7.66
N TYR A 27 3.99 17.85 -7.47
CA TYR A 27 3.22 17.21 -8.54
C TYR A 27 2.08 18.11 -9.08
N ALA A 28 1.99 19.36 -8.64
CA ALA A 28 0.91 20.30 -8.98
C ALA A 28 -0.51 19.71 -8.78
N LEU A 29 -0.72 18.98 -7.69
CA LEU A 29 -1.98 18.31 -7.38
C LEU A 29 -2.87 19.17 -6.49
N SER A 30 -4.18 19.14 -6.78
CA SER A 30 -5.17 19.55 -5.79
C SER A 30 -5.26 18.53 -4.65
N GLN A 31 -5.77 18.94 -3.48
CA GLN A 31 -6.05 18.02 -2.37
C GLN A 31 -6.95 16.85 -2.80
N ARG A 32 -7.94 17.11 -3.68
CA ARG A 32 -8.83 16.07 -4.21
C ARG A 32 -8.08 15.07 -5.09
N SER A 33 -7.22 15.58 -5.97
CA SER A 33 -6.39 14.75 -6.86
C SER A 33 -5.40 13.92 -6.05
N LEU A 34 -4.75 14.51 -5.04
CA LEU A 34 -3.88 13.76 -4.14
C LEU A 34 -4.64 12.65 -3.40
N ALA A 35 -5.85 12.93 -2.91
CA ALA A 35 -6.67 11.90 -2.26
C ALA A 35 -6.94 10.71 -3.19
N GLN A 36 -7.27 10.97 -4.46
CA GLN A 36 -7.48 9.94 -5.47
C GLN A 36 -6.22 9.11 -5.73
N VAL A 37 -5.08 9.75 -5.99
CA VAL A 37 -3.79 9.07 -6.23
C VAL A 37 -3.36 8.23 -5.02
N LEU A 38 -3.60 8.74 -3.81
CA LEU A 38 -3.31 8.04 -2.56
C LEU A 38 -4.39 7.03 -2.13
N GLY A 39 -5.49 6.87 -2.87
CA GLY A 39 -6.54 5.89 -2.53
C GLY A 39 -7.27 6.24 -1.24
N LEU A 40 -7.31 7.53 -0.90
CA LEU A 40 -7.99 8.09 0.25
C LEU A 40 -9.29 8.76 -0.18
N SER A 41 -10.29 8.73 0.69
CA SER A 41 -11.42 9.64 0.53
C SER A 41 -10.98 11.08 0.84
N ALA A 42 -11.54 12.06 0.13
CA ALA A 42 -11.26 13.47 0.39
C ALA A 42 -11.52 13.89 1.86
N PRO A 43 -12.59 13.41 2.54
CA PRO A 43 -12.77 13.66 3.98
C PRO A 43 -11.65 13.08 4.84
N MET A 44 -11.16 11.88 4.53
CA MET A 44 -10.08 11.25 5.28
C MET A 44 -8.77 12.03 5.14
N LEU A 45 -8.43 12.48 3.91
CA LEU A 45 -7.27 13.33 3.69
C LEU A 45 -7.39 14.66 4.46
N SER A 46 -8.56 15.29 4.43
CA SER A 46 -8.83 16.52 5.19
C SER A 46 -8.69 16.33 6.71
N GLN A 47 -9.18 15.20 7.25
CA GLN A 47 -9.01 14.87 8.66
C GLN A 47 -7.55 14.64 9.06
N LEU A 48 -6.75 13.99 8.19
CA LEU A 48 -5.32 13.77 8.43
C LEU A 48 -4.54 15.09 8.38
N MET A 49 -4.80 15.94 7.38
CA MET A 49 -4.19 17.27 7.29
C MET A 49 -4.56 18.16 8.47
N GLY A 50 -5.81 18.13 8.93
CA GLY A 50 -6.26 18.89 10.09
C GLY A 50 -5.89 18.28 11.45
N ALA A 51 -5.09 17.22 11.48
CA ALA A 51 -4.72 16.44 12.67
C ALA A 51 -5.92 15.95 13.52
N LYS A 52 -7.14 15.94 12.96
CA LYS A 52 -8.34 15.32 13.56
C LYS A 52 -8.24 13.79 13.52
N ARG A 53 -7.48 13.26 12.56
CA ARG A 53 -7.07 11.87 12.47
C ARG A 53 -5.56 11.77 12.53
N ILE A 54 -5.06 10.94 13.45
CA ILE A 54 -3.62 10.83 13.68
C ILE A 54 -2.99 9.78 12.75
N LYS A 55 -3.65 8.63 12.56
CA LYS A 55 -3.08 7.48 11.84
C LYS A 55 -3.68 7.28 10.44
N ILE A 56 -2.81 6.97 9.48
CA ILE A 56 -3.15 6.34 8.20
C ILE A 56 -3.44 4.86 8.48
N GLY A 57 -4.68 4.42 8.20
CA GLY A 57 -5.13 3.06 8.54
C GLY A 57 -4.68 1.98 7.54
N ASN A 58 -4.54 2.34 6.26
CA ASN A 58 -4.10 1.43 5.20
C ASN A 58 -2.59 1.64 4.93
N PRO A 59 -1.72 0.65 5.16
CA PRO A 59 -0.28 0.79 4.92
C PRO A 59 0.06 1.06 3.44
N ALA A 60 -0.76 0.60 2.49
CA ALA A 60 -0.55 0.86 1.06
C ALA A 60 -0.64 2.36 0.70
N VAL A 61 -1.44 3.13 1.46
CA VAL A 61 -1.52 4.60 1.32
C VAL A 61 -0.19 5.23 1.71
N LEU A 62 0.41 4.78 2.82
CA LEU A 62 1.71 5.28 3.27
C LEU A 62 2.81 4.90 2.27
N GLY A 63 2.78 3.68 1.74
CA GLY A 63 3.73 3.25 0.71
C GLY A 63 3.70 4.14 -0.54
N ARG A 64 2.50 4.52 -1.01
CA ARG A 64 2.35 5.45 -2.14
C ARG A 64 2.81 6.86 -1.82
N LEU A 65 2.51 7.37 -0.62
CA LEU A 65 3.04 8.67 -0.19
C LEU A 65 4.58 8.68 -0.24
N MET A 66 5.22 7.66 0.32
CA MET A 66 6.68 7.53 0.32
C MET A 66 7.24 7.39 -1.10
N MET A 67 6.56 6.66 -1.98
CA MET A 67 6.95 6.54 -3.39
C MET A 67 6.92 7.91 -4.09
N LEU A 68 5.86 8.69 -3.90
CA LEU A 68 5.74 10.03 -4.47
C LEU A 68 6.81 10.98 -3.93
N GLU A 69 7.10 10.93 -2.63
CA GLU A 69 8.18 11.74 -2.02
C GLU A 69 9.56 11.37 -2.58
N ALA A 70 9.89 10.08 -2.63
CA ALA A 70 11.19 9.59 -3.07
C ALA A 70 11.48 9.87 -4.56
N ARG A 71 10.42 9.98 -5.38
CA ARG A 71 10.52 10.18 -6.82
C ARG A 71 10.15 11.59 -7.27
N SER A 72 10.08 12.54 -6.33
CA SER A 72 9.65 13.93 -6.58
C SER A 72 10.62 14.78 -7.41
N ASP A 73 11.84 14.29 -7.64
CA ASP A 73 12.86 14.94 -8.47
C ASP A 73 13.08 14.22 -9.82
N GLU A 74 12.26 13.22 -10.15
CA GLU A 74 12.31 12.58 -11.47
C GLU A 74 11.81 13.51 -12.58
N ALA A 75 12.38 13.36 -13.78
CA ALA A 75 12.04 14.21 -14.91
C ALA A 75 10.58 14.00 -15.40
N ASP A 76 10.05 12.79 -15.26
CA ASP A 76 8.69 12.43 -15.68
C ASP A 76 7.79 12.15 -14.47
N LEU A 77 7.32 13.22 -13.85
CA LEU A 77 6.40 13.14 -12.71
C LEU A 77 5.05 12.51 -13.08
N GLN A 78 4.62 12.57 -14.35
CA GLN A 78 3.37 11.96 -14.79
C GLN A 78 3.46 10.44 -14.78
N ALA A 79 4.59 9.87 -15.23
CA ALA A 79 4.83 8.43 -15.12
C ALA A 79 4.82 7.95 -13.66
N VAL A 80 5.33 8.76 -12.72
CA VAL A 80 5.27 8.45 -11.28
C VAL A 80 3.83 8.42 -10.77
N LEU A 81 2.99 9.39 -11.16
CA LEU A 81 1.57 9.43 -10.78
C LEU A 81 0.80 8.23 -11.31
N GLN A 82 1.02 7.86 -12.57
CA GLN A 82 0.40 6.66 -13.16
C GLN A 82 0.78 5.39 -12.39
N GLN A 83 2.05 5.27 -11.98
CA GLN A 83 2.49 4.14 -11.16
C GLN A 83 1.80 4.11 -9.79
N ALA A 84 1.59 5.27 -9.16
CA ALA A 84 0.88 5.36 -7.88
C ALA A 84 -0.59 4.90 -8.00
N GLU A 85 -1.25 5.25 -9.10
CA GLU A 85 -2.63 4.83 -9.39
C GLU A 85 -2.74 3.33 -9.67
N LEU A 86 -1.78 2.75 -10.38
CA LEU A 86 -1.71 1.29 -10.58
C LEU A 86 -1.56 0.55 -9.25
N LEU A 87 -0.73 1.06 -8.34
CA LEU A 87 -0.59 0.53 -6.98
C LEU A 87 -1.89 0.67 -6.16
N ASP A 88 -2.67 1.73 -6.36
CA ASP A 88 -4.00 1.85 -5.75
C ASP A 88 -4.90 0.70 -6.20
N ALA A 89 -5.02 0.48 -7.51
CA ALA A 89 -5.88 -0.56 -8.06
C ALA A 89 -5.50 -1.96 -7.53
N ALA A 90 -4.20 -2.24 -7.41
CA ALA A 90 -3.70 -3.51 -6.86
C ALA A 90 -3.95 -3.65 -5.35
N THR A 91 -4.07 -2.54 -4.61
CA THR A 91 -4.23 -2.52 -3.14
C THR A 91 -5.61 -2.05 -2.68
N ALA A 92 -6.53 -1.80 -3.62
CA ALA A 92 -7.93 -1.45 -3.39
C ALA A 92 -8.74 -2.68 -2.96
N THR A 93 -8.26 -3.39 -1.94
CA THR A 93 -9.02 -4.37 -1.19
C THR A 93 -10.08 -3.61 -0.39
N ARG A 94 -11.30 -3.56 -0.92
CA ARG A 94 -12.51 -3.30 -0.13
C ARG A 94 -12.59 -4.40 0.95
N GLY A 95 -12.05 -4.12 2.13
CA GLY A 95 -12.43 -4.76 3.40
C GLY A 95 -11.90 -6.18 3.70
N SER A 96 -10.73 -6.58 3.21
CA SER A 96 -10.19 -7.93 3.52
C SER A 96 -8.66 -8.03 3.40
N ALA A 97 -7.93 -7.23 4.18
CA ALA A 97 -6.46 -7.13 4.09
C ALA A 97 -5.74 -8.49 4.25
N GLU A 98 -6.22 -9.41 5.08
CA GLU A 98 -5.57 -10.73 5.25
C GLU A 98 -5.94 -11.75 4.17
N ALA A 99 -7.09 -11.61 3.52
CA ALA A 99 -7.52 -12.53 2.46
C ALA A 99 -6.98 -12.14 1.07
N GLY A 100 -6.73 -10.83 0.85
CA GLY A 100 -6.26 -10.30 -0.43
C GLY A 100 -4.80 -10.60 -0.76
N GLU A 101 -3.91 -10.48 0.23
CA GLU A 101 -2.46 -10.73 0.02
C GLU A 101 -2.18 -12.20 -0.33
N GLY A 102 -2.83 -13.13 0.38
CA GLY A 102 -2.73 -14.56 0.10
C GLY A 102 -3.32 -14.95 -1.26
N ALA A 103 -4.39 -14.27 -1.70
CA ALA A 103 -4.98 -14.49 -3.02
C ALA A 103 -4.06 -14.01 -4.15
N ALA A 104 -3.52 -12.79 -4.04
CA ALA A 104 -2.60 -12.23 -5.03
C ALA A 104 -1.31 -13.06 -5.17
N ALA A 105 -0.73 -13.52 -4.04
CA ALA A 105 0.43 -14.41 -4.06
C ALA A 105 0.13 -15.75 -4.74
N SER A 106 -1.05 -16.33 -4.47
CA SER A 106 -1.45 -17.60 -5.08
C SER A 106 -1.69 -17.49 -6.59
N GLU A 107 -2.24 -16.35 -7.04
CA GLU A 107 -2.46 -16.06 -8.46
C GLU A 107 -1.14 -15.90 -9.23
N TYR A 108 -0.19 -15.15 -8.65
CA TYR A 108 1.16 -15.04 -9.24
C TYR A 108 1.85 -16.40 -9.34
N LEU A 109 1.83 -17.21 -8.27
CA LEU A 109 2.44 -18.54 -8.26
C LEU A 109 1.86 -19.47 -9.34
N ARG A 110 0.54 -19.43 -9.55
CA ARG A 110 -0.14 -20.16 -10.63
C ARG A 110 0.32 -19.72 -12.02
N SER A 111 0.71 -18.46 -12.19
CA SER A 111 1.21 -17.96 -13.49
C SER A 111 2.63 -18.42 -13.83
N VAL A 112 3.43 -18.80 -12.81
CA VAL A 112 4.85 -19.16 -12.98
C VAL A 112 5.15 -20.65 -12.74
N GLY A 113 4.24 -21.40 -12.11
CA GLY A 113 4.43 -22.80 -11.74
C GLY A 113 3.25 -23.69 -12.16
N SER A 114 3.52 -24.97 -12.41
CA SER A 114 2.46 -25.95 -12.69
C SER A 114 1.77 -26.40 -11.39
N PRO A 115 0.50 -26.83 -11.44
CA PRO A 115 -0.23 -27.36 -10.29
C PRO A 115 0.53 -28.46 -9.54
N GLU A 116 1.20 -29.35 -10.27
CA GLU A 116 1.93 -30.50 -9.72
C GLU A 116 3.15 -30.04 -8.91
N VAL A 117 3.95 -29.13 -9.47
CA VAL A 117 5.13 -28.58 -8.79
C VAL A 117 4.73 -27.79 -7.55
N LEU A 118 3.65 -26.99 -7.64
CA LEU A 118 3.17 -26.21 -6.51
C LEU A 118 2.66 -27.10 -5.36
N ALA A 119 1.99 -28.21 -5.68
CA ALA A 119 1.57 -29.19 -4.68
C ALA A 119 2.76 -29.91 -4.02
N GLU A 120 3.80 -30.28 -4.78
CA GLU A 120 5.02 -30.88 -4.24
C GLU A 120 5.74 -29.93 -3.28
N MET A 121 5.90 -28.66 -3.68
CA MET A 121 6.52 -27.62 -2.86
C MET A 121 5.72 -27.34 -1.58
N ALA A 122 4.38 -27.41 -1.63
CA ALA A 122 3.55 -27.29 -0.44
C ALA A 122 3.83 -28.41 0.58
N GLY A 123 3.97 -29.66 0.10
CA GLY A 123 4.35 -30.80 0.92
C GLY A 123 5.72 -30.62 1.60
N LEU A 124 6.71 -30.12 0.85
CA LEU A 124 8.04 -29.81 1.39
C LEU A 124 8.01 -28.68 2.43
N ALA A 125 7.18 -27.66 2.23
CA ALA A 125 7.02 -26.56 3.19
C ALA A 125 6.42 -27.06 4.51
N ARG A 126 5.39 -27.90 4.45
CA ARG A 126 4.77 -28.52 5.63
C ARG A 126 5.74 -29.43 6.38
N ALA A 127 6.50 -30.26 5.65
CA ALA A 127 7.51 -31.14 6.27
C ALA A 127 8.61 -30.37 7.03
N ARG A 128 8.83 -29.09 6.68
CA ARG A 128 9.78 -28.20 7.36
C ARG A 128 9.12 -27.26 8.39
N GLY A 129 7.83 -27.41 8.65
CA GLY A 129 7.10 -26.62 9.65
C GLY A 129 6.67 -25.23 9.18
N HIS A 130 6.68 -24.96 7.86
CA HIS A 130 6.24 -23.69 7.29
C HIS A 130 4.77 -23.75 6.85
N GLU A 131 3.84 -23.85 7.81
CA GLU A 131 2.40 -24.06 7.52
C GLU A 131 1.79 -22.94 6.66
N GLN A 132 2.09 -21.67 6.95
CA GLN A 132 1.56 -20.53 6.18
C GLN A 132 2.01 -20.55 4.72
N LEU A 133 3.25 -20.97 4.45
CA LEU A 133 3.77 -21.10 3.08
C LEU A 133 3.10 -22.28 2.36
N ALA A 134 2.89 -23.40 3.06
CA ALA A 134 2.21 -24.56 2.50
C ALA A 134 0.78 -24.21 2.06
N GLU A 135 0.04 -23.45 2.85
CA GLU A 135 -1.34 -23.02 2.51
C GLU A 135 -1.40 -22.14 1.25
N VAL A 136 -0.44 -21.23 1.06
CA VAL A 136 -0.37 -20.39 -0.14
C VAL A 136 -0.06 -21.24 -1.38
N LEU A 137 0.88 -22.18 -1.27
CA LEU A 137 1.25 -23.09 -2.36
C LEU A 137 0.09 -24.05 -2.73
N GLU A 138 -0.63 -24.59 -1.74
CA GLU A 138 -1.82 -25.42 -1.97
C GLU A 138 -2.94 -24.65 -2.66
N ARG A 139 -3.14 -23.38 -2.30
CA ARG A 139 -4.12 -22.51 -2.94
C ARG A 139 -3.73 -22.20 -4.39
N ALA A 140 -2.44 -22.03 -4.67
CA ALA A 140 -1.92 -21.81 -6.01
C ALA A 140 -2.06 -23.06 -6.91
N ALA A 141 -2.00 -24.26 -6.32
CA ALA A 141 -2.06 -25.54 -7.03
C ALA A 141 -3.48 -25.99 -7.45
N ARG A 142 -4.54 -25.35 -6.95
CA ARG A 142 -5.95 -25.68 -7.29
C ARG A 142 -6.40 -24.90 -8.51
#